data_AF-A0A2N1RMS6-F1
#
_entry.id   AF-A0A2N1RMS6-F1
#
_cell.length_a   1.000
_cell.length_b   1.000
_cell.length_c   1.000
_cell.angle_alpha   90.00
_cell.angle_beta   90.00
_cell.angle_gamma   90.00
#
_symmetry.space_group_name_H-M   'P 1'
#
loop_
_entity.id
_entity.type
_entity.pdbx_description
1 polymer ?
#
loop_
_entity_poly.entity_id
_entity_poly.type
_entity_poly.pdbx_seq_one_letter_code
_entity_poly.pdbx_strand_id
1 'polypeptide(L)'
;MNKRATVFLVIFFVLYFFAKYLANFYIDYEWFRMNEGLQVFWVLFMTKFNVQAIFGASFIGIFMLNFLLIRLLGGKGRFFVENFLDRIQIPAIGSSRHLLLIILTGGIIFIGFLMGGTASAFWKEYLMYKNSVPFDGFPVDPIFGKNIGFYIFSLPFYQFLYGWMMSSLLIITIFSAVIHFFNGGIFIKQGRIEVSGFCRAHISILLALIVILFGLSYQLSAYELLFSQVGKFYGAGYAAVNSKLLAFRVASIISFIAGALLLFNVFKRSFKLP
;
A
#
# COMPACT_ATOMS: atom_id res chain seq x y z
N MET A 1 -8.25 -34.71 -6.69
CA MET A 1 -9.21 -33.97 -7.54
C MET A 1 -8.70 -33.98 -8.98
N ASN A 2 -9.53 -34.38 -9.94
CA ASN A 2 -9.09 -34.56 -11.33
C ASN A 2 -8.73 -33.18 -11.94
N LYS A 3 -7.57 -33.02 -12.60
CA LYS A 3 -7.10 -31.70 -13.12
C LYS A 3 -8.18 -31.01 -13.98
N ARG A 4 -8.94 -31.79 -14.76
CA ARG A 4 -10.07 -31.33 -15.57
C ARG A 4 -11.23 -30.79 -14.73
N ALA A 5 -11.54 -31.42 -13.59
CA ALA A 5 -12.57 -30.96 -12.67
C ALA A 5 -12.18 -29.64 -12.00
N THR A 6 -10.89 -29.47 -11.64
CA THR A 6 -10.39 -28.20 -11.09
C THR A 6 -10.49 -27.06 -12.10
N VAL A 7 -10.09 -27.31 -13.36
CA VAL A 7 -10.21 -26.30 -14.44
C VAL A 7 -11.67 -25.94 -14.71
N PHE A 8 -12.56 -26.93 -14.77
CA PHE A 8 -13.99 -26.69 -14.96
C PHE A 8 -14.58 -25.85 -13.82
N LEU A 9 -14.23 -26.15 -12.57
CA LEU A 9 -14.66 -25.36 -11.41
C LEU A 9 -14.16 -23.91 -11.49
N VAL A 10 -12.89 -23.69 -11.83
CA VAL A 10 -12.33 -22.34 -11.98
C VAL A 10 -13.08 -21.56 -13.06
N ILE A 11 -13.30 -22.17 -14.24
CA ILE A 11 -14.05 -21.53 -15.33
C ILE A 11 -15.47 -21.20 -14.90
N PHE A 12 -16.15 -22.15 -14.24
CA PHE A 12 -17.51 -21.94 -13.74
C PHE A 12 -17.59 -20.76 -12.76
N PHE A 13 -16.68 -20.69 -11.78
CA PHE A 13 -16.65 -19.57 -10.84
C PHE A 13 -16.36 -18.24 -11.54
N VAL A 14 -15.39 -18.20 -12.46
CA VAL A 14 -15.08 -16.99 -13.23
C VAL A 14 -16.30 -16.50 -14.01
N LEU A 15 -16.97 -17.40 -14.74
CA LEU A 15 -18.18 -17.06 -15.49
C LEU A 15 -19.33 -16.61 -14.59
N TYR A 16 -19.53 -17.28 -13.44
CA TYR A 16 -20.56 -16.91 -12.47
C TYR A 16 -20.34 -15.51 -11.91
N PHE A 17 -19.13 -15.19 -11.44
CA PHE A 17 -18.82 -13.86 -10.92
C PHE A 17 -18.88 -12.79 -11.99
N PHE A 18 -18.47 -13.12 -13.22
CA PHE A 18 -18.56 -12.21 -14.36
C PHE A 18 -20.02 -11.89 -14.74
N ALA A 19 -20.88 -12.92 -14.82
CA ALA A 19 -22.30 -12.74 -15.06
C ALA A 19 -22.97 -11.93 -13.95
N LYS A 20 -22.65 -12.20 -12.68
CA LYS A 20 -23.14 -11.43 -11.53
C LYS A 20 -22.72 -9.96 -11.61
N TYR A 21 -21.48 -9.68 -11.99
CA TYR A 21 -20.99 -8.32 -12.17
C TYR A 21 -21.75 -7.58 -13.27
N LEU A 22 -21.92 -8.20 -14.45
CA LEU A 22 -22.67 -7.63 -15.56
C LEU A 22 -24.14 -7.39 -15.21
N ALA A 23 -24.77 -8.33 -14.51
CA ALA A 23 -26.16 -8.20 -14.07
C ALA A 23 -26.33 -6.98 -13.14
N ASN A 24 -25.48 -6.83 -12.12
CA ASN A 24 -25.52 -5.68 -11.23
C ASN A 24 -25.26 -4.36 -11.97
N PHE A 25 -24.27 -4.34 -12.87
CA PHE A 25 -23.98 -3.16 -13.69
C PHE A 25 -25.19 -2.76 -14.55
N TYR A 26 -25.84 -3.74 -15.19
CA TYR A 26 -27.01 -3.49 -16.03
C TYR A 26 -28.20 -3.01 -15.21
N ILE A 27 -28.46 -3.62 -14.04
CA ILE A 27 -29.53 -3.20 -13.12
C ILE A 27 -29.31 -1.77 -12.66
N ASP A 28 -28.09 -1.43 -12.22
CA ASP A 28 -27.75 -0.07 -11.78
C ASP A 28 -27.92 0.92 -12.94
N TYR A 29 -27.39 0.59 -14.12
CA TYR A 29 -27.50 1.44 -15.31
C TYR A 29 -28.96 1.72 -15.68
N GLU A 30 -29.79 0.68 -15.74
CA GLU A 30 -31.21 0.79 -16.04
C GLU A 30 -31.95 1.61 -14.98
N TRP A 31 -31.64 1.40 -13.70
CA TRP A 31 -32.21 2.17 -12.60
C TRP A 31 -31.90 3.66 -12.75
N PHE A 32 -30.63 4.03 -12.99
CA PHE A 32 -30.26 5.43 -13.20
C PHE A 32 -30.86 6.01 -14.48
N ARG A 33 -31.02 5.21 -15.54
CA ARG A 33 -31.68 5.62 -16.79
C ARG A 33 -33.14 5.95 -16.57
N MET A 34 -33.88 5.11 -15.85
CA MET A 34 -35.30 5.32 -15.55
C MET A 34 -35.55 6.55 -14.66
N ASN A 35 -34.57 6.94 -13.84
CA ASN A 35 -34.65 8.09 -12.93
C ASN A 35 -33.96 9.35 -13.47
N GLU A 36 -33.69 9.45 -14.79
CA GLU A 36 -33.00 10.58 -15.43
C GLU A 36 -31.60 10.90 -14.85
N GLY A 37 -31.01 9.97 -14.11
CA GLY A 37 -29.76 10.13 -13.35
C GLY A 37 -28.51 9.60 -14.05
N LEU A 38 -28.53 9.38 -15.38
CA LEU A 38 -27.41 8.79 -16.12
C LEU A 38 -26.08 9.54 -15.94
N GLN A 39 -26.13 10.87 -15.80
CA GLN A 39 -24.93 11.67 -15.53
C GLN A 39 -24.27 11.25 -14.21
N VAL A 40 -25.07 11.06 -13.16
CA VAL A 40 -24.58 10.62 -11.84
C VAL A 40 -23.99 9.22 -11.93
N PHE A 41 -24.65 8.29 -12.65
CA PHE A 41 -24.13 6.95 -12.88
C PHE A 41 -22.72 6.98 -13.49
N TRP A 42 -22.51 7.77 -14.55
CA TRP A 42 -21.20 7.87 -15.19
C TRP A 42 -20.15 8.53 -14.31
N VAL A 43 -20.53 9.54 -13.50
CA VAL A 43 -19.62 10.13 -12.51
C VAL A 43 -19.19 9.07 -11.48
N LEU A 44 -20.13 8.29 -10.95
CA LEU A 44 -19.84 7.22 -9.98
C LEU A 44 -18.94 6.14 -10.58
N PHE A 45 -19.30 5.65 -11.78
CA PHE A 45 -18.54 4.61 -12.47
C PHE A 45 -17.13 5.06 -12.83
N MET A 46 -17.00 6.23 -13.45
CA MET A 46 -15.69 6.77 -13.85
C MET A 46 -14.83 7.13 -12.65
N THR A 47 -15.42 7.60 -11.55
CA THR A 47 -14.65 7.86 -10.32
C THR A 47 -14.08 6.56 -9.75
N LYS A 48 -14.91 5.51 -9.61
CA LYS A 48 -14.46 4.18 -9.16
C LYS A 48 -13.36 3.62 -10.05
N PHE A 49 -13.55 3.70 -11.36
CA PHE A 49 -12.58 3.24 -12.35
C PHE A 49 -11.26 4.04 -12.28
N ASN A 50 -11.33 5.37 -12.21
CA ASN A 50 -10.15 6.24 -12.13
C ASN A 50 -9.36 6.00 -10.85
N VAL A 51 -10.04 5.86 -9.70
CA VAL A 51 -9.37 5.51 -8.43
C VAL A 51 -8.68 4.16 -8.54
N GLN A 52 -9.37 3.15 -9.09
CA GLN A 52 -8.76 1.84 -9.33
C GLN A 52 -7.53 1.92 -10.23
N ALA A 53 -7.63 2.64 -11.35
CA ALA A 53 -6.56 2.79 -12.31
C ALA A 53 -5.35 3.53 -11.71
N ILE A 54 -5.57 4.67 -11.05
CA ILE A 54 -4.50 5.50 -10.46
C ILE A 54 -3.75 4.72 -9.38
N PHE A 55 -4.46 4.13 -8.42
CA PHE A 55 -3.81 3.42 -7.31
C PHE A 55 -3.23 2.09 -7.78
N GLY A 56 -3.92 1.34 -8.65
CA GLY A 56 -3.38 0.11 -9.22
C GLY A 56 -2.10 0.36 -10.04
N ALA A 57 -2.10 1.38 -10.90
CA ALA A 57 -0.91 1.77 -11.66
C ALA A 57 0.22 2.29 -10.76
N SER A 58 -0.11 3.04 -9.71
CA SER A 58 0.87 3.50 -8.73
C SER A 58 1.55 2.34 -8.02
N PHE A 59 0.79 1.32 -7.58
CA PHE A 59 1.35 0.11 -6.98
C PHE A 59 2.28 -0.61 -7.95
N ILE A 60 1.83 -0.84 -9.19
CA ILE A 60 2.63 -1.50 -10.23
C ILE A 60 3.92 -0.71 -10.48
N GLY A 61 3.84 0.62 -10.58
CA GLY A 61 5.00 1.48 -10.78
C GLY A 61 6.02 1.40 -9.64
N ILE A 62 5.56 1.52 -8.39
CA ILE A 62 6.43 1.43 -7.21
C ILE A 62 7.04 0.03 -7.09
N PHE A 63 6.25 -1.02 -7.31
CA PHE A 63 6.73 -2.39 -7.27
C PHE A 63 7.75 -2.66 -8.37
N MET A 64 7.48 -2.21 -9.60
CA MET A 64 8.39 -2.38 -10.73
C MET A 64 9.71 -1.65 -10.50
N LEU A 65 9.66 -0.44 -9.92
CA LEU A 65 10.86 0.31 -9.52
C LEU A 65 11.65 -0.47 -8.45
N ASN A 66 10.99 -1.00 -7.43
CA ASN A 66 11.63 -1.84 -6.41
C ASN A 66 12.29 -3.09 -7.03
N PHE A 67 11.58 -3.80 -7.90
CA PHE A 67 12.10 -4.98 -8.58
C PHE A 67 13.32 -4.64 -9.47
N LEU A 68 13.25 -3.51 -10.18
CA LEU A 68 14.34 -3.03 -11.02
C LEU A 68 15.56 -2.61 -10.20
N LEU A 69 15.38 -1.98 -9.03
CA LEU A 69 16.47 -1.69 -8.08
C LEU A 69 17.17 -2.98 -7.62
N ILE A 70 16.40 -4.02 -7.27
CA ILE A 70 16.97 -5.33 -6.91
C ILE A 70 17.80 -5.89 -8.07
N ARG A 71 17.29 -5.81 -9.30
CA ARG A 71 17.97 -6.35 -10.49
C ARG A 71 19.25 -5.57 -10.85
N LEU A 72 19.20 -4.24 -10.86
CA LEU A 72 20.33 -3.40 -11.27
C LEU A 72 21.43 -3.32 -10.22
N LEU A 73 21.06 -3.12 -8.96
CA LEU A 73 22.00 -2.89 -7.87
C LEU A 73 22.40 -4.18 -7.17
N GLY A 74 21.58 -5.22 -7.26
CA GLY A 74 21.96 -6.56 -6.83
C GLY A 74 23.21 -7.02 -7.54
N GLY A 75 23.29 -6.83 -8.86
CA GLY A 75 24.26 -7.40 -9.82
C GLY A 75 25.76 -7.13 -9.57
N LYS A 76 26.13 -6.25 -8.64
CA LYS A 76 27.53 -5.80 -8.44
C LYS A 76 28.29 -6.49 -7.28
N GLY A 77 27.65 -7.40 -6.54
CA GLY A 77 28.30 -8.20 -5.48
C GLY A 77 28.63 -9.60 -5.96
N ARG A 78 29.88 -10.05 -5.78
CA ARG A 78 30.50 -11.30 -6.27
C ARG A 78 29.89 -12.64 -5.79
N PHE A 79 28.63 -12.67 -5.36
CA PHE A 79 27.95 -13.89 -4.93
C PHE A 79 26.50 -13.91 -5.42
N PHE A 80 26.32 -13.88 -6.74
CA PHE A 80 25.17 -14.55 -7.33
C PHE A 80 25.55 -16.02 -7.49
N VAL A 81 25.07 -16.84 -6.56
CA VAL A 81 24.62 -18.17 -6.99
C VAL A 81 23.58 -17.90 -8.08
N GLU A 82 23.58 -18.70 -9.14
CA GLU A 82 22.63 -18.68 -10.27
C GLU A 82 21.32 -17.99 -9.89
N ASN A 83 20.89 -16.97 -10.66
CA ASN A 83 19.70 -16.18 -10.32
C ASN A 83 18.57 -17.11 -9.87
N PHE A 84 17.73 -16.73 -8.91
CA PHE A 84 16.57 -17.57 -8.57
C PHE A 84 15.75 -17.99 -9.82
N LEU A 85 15.73 -17.12 -10.84
CA LEU A 85 15.15 -17.37 -12.17
C LEU A 85 15.88 -18.47 -12.99
N ASP A 86 17.17 -18.69 -12.72
CA ASP A 86 18.00 -19.73 -13.33
C ASP A 86 17.83 -21.06 -12.58
N ARG A 87 17.58 -21.00 -11.27
CA ARG A 87 17.37 -22.17 -10.41
C ARG A 87 15.98 -22.79 -10.57
N ILE A 88 14.95 -21.99 -10.86
CA ILE A 88 13.64 -22.55 -11.20
C ILE A 88 13.67 -23.01 -12.65
N GLN A 89 13.94 -24.29 -12.87
CA GLN A 89 13.68 -24.93 -14.16
C GLN A 89 12.24 -25.42 -14.19
N ILE A 90 11.42 -24.91 -15.11
CA ILE A 90 10.07 -25.43 -15.33
C ILE A 90 10.19 -26.49 -16.43
N PRO A 91 10.06 -27.80 -16.12
CA PRO A 91 10.40 -28.88 -17.06
C PRO A 91 9.54 -28.90 -18.34
N ALA A 92 8.43 -28.15 -18.37
CA ALA A 92 7.45 -28.22 -19.44
C ALA A 92 7.70 -27.25 -20.61
N ILE A 93 8.53 -26.21 -20.48
CA ILE A 93 8.71 -25.17 -21.51
C ILE A 93 10.18 -24.71 -21.52
N GLY A 94 10.87 -24.89 -22.65
CA GLY A 94 12.33 -24.80 -22.84
C GLY A 94 13.03 -23.45 -22.59
N SER A 95 12.39 -22.47 -21.96
CA SER A 95 13.07 -21.28 -21.43
C SER A 95 12.45 -20.83 -20.11
N SER A 96 12.98 -21.37 -19.01
CA SER A 96 12.49 -21.11 -17.65
C SER A 96 12.51 -19.63 -17.27
N ARG A 97 13.46 -18.85 -17.81
CA ARG A 97 13.61 -17.41 -17.55
C ARG A 97 12.45 -16.57 -18.08
N HIS A 98 12.04 -16.78 -19.34
CA HIS A 98 10.96 -15.99 -19.94
C HIS A 98 9.61 -16.30 -19.30
N LEU A 99 9.35 -17.57 -18.99
CA LEU A 99 8.11 -17.99 -18.33
C LEU A 99 7.99 -17.39 -16.92
N LEU A 100 9.08 -17.39 -16.14
CA LEU A 100 9.08 -16.78 -14.81
C LEU A 100 8.90 -15.27 -14.86
N LEU A 101 9.49 -14.58 -15.84
CA LEU A 101 9.27 -13.15 -16.03
C LEU A 101 7.81 -12.85 -16.41
N ILE A 102 7.19 -13.70 -17.23
CA ILE A 102 5.76 -13.59 -17.58
C ILE A 102 4.89 -13.83 -16.34
N ILE A 103 5.16 -14.88 -15.56
CA ILE A 103 4.42 -15.17 -14.31
C ILE A 103 4.58 -14.01 -13.32
N LEU A 104 5.80 -13.49 -13.15
CA LEU A 104 6.07 -12.39 -12.24
C LEU A 104 5.34 -11.12 -12.68
N THR A 105 5.45 -10.75 -13.96
CA THR A 105 4.79 -9.58 -14.51
C THR A 105 3.27 -9.70 -14.43
N GLY A 106 2.72 -10.88 -14.78
CA GLY A 106 1.31 -11.19 -14.63
C GLY A 106 0.84 -11.12 -13.17
N GLY A 107 1.65 -11.64 -12.24
CA GLY A 107 1.40 -11.56 -10.81
C GLY A 107 1.40 -10.13 -10.28
N ILE A 108 2.33 -9.28 -10.74
CA ILE A 108 2.40 -7.86 -10.36
C ILE A 108 1.18 -7.11 -10.89
N ILE A 109 0.80 -7.32 -12.15
CA ILE A 109 -0.39 -6.71 -12.74
C ILE A 109 -1.65 -7.16 -11.98
N PHE A 110 -1.74 -8.45 -11.64
CA PHE A 110 -2.86 -9.00 -10.89
C PHE A 110 -2.95 -8.39 -9.48
N ILE A 111 -1.84 -8.35 -8.72
CA ILE A 111 -1.83 -7.72 -7.39
C ILE A 111 -2.11 -6.22 -7.51
N GLY A 112 -1.57 -5.54 -8.52
CA GLY A 112 -1.86 -4.14 -8.80
C GLY A 112 -3.34 -3.90 -9.08
N PHE A 113 -3.99 -4.78 -9.85
CA PHE A 113 -5.43 -4.73 -10.07
C PHE A 113 -6.22 -4.90 -8.77
N LEU A 114 -5.80 -5.82 -7.88
CA LEU A 114 -6.42 -6.01 -6.57
C LEU A 114 -6.22 -4.79 -5.66
N MET A 115 -5.02 -4.22 -5.62
CA MET A 115 -4.69 -3.00 -4.86
C MET A 115 -5.44 -1.77 -5.36
N GLY A 116 -5.66 -1.68 -6.67
CA GLY A 116 -6.55 -0.68 -7.25
C GLY A 116 -8.02 -0.96 -6.90
N GLY A 117 -8.44 -2.23 -6.94
CA GLY A 117 -9.79 -2.64 -6.59
C GLY A 117 -10.17 -2.31 -5.14
N THR A 118 -9.24 -2.55 -4.19
CA THR A 118 -9.43 -2.15 -2.79
C THR A 118 -9.47 -0.62 -2.65
N ALA A 119 -8.64 0.11 -3.38
CA ALA A 119 -8.68 1.57 -3.44
C ALA A 119 -10.00 2.11 -4.01
N SER A 120 -10.57 1.44 -5.01
CA SER A 120 -11.85 1.80 -5.63
C SER A 120 -13.01 1.82 -4.64
N ALA A 121 -12.93 1.04 -3.54
CA ALA A 121 -13.92 1.08 -2.48
C ALA A 121 -14.00 2.46 -1.79
N PHE A 122 -12.89 3.21 -1.78
CA PHE A 122 -12.75 4.55 -1.19
C PHE A 122 -13.00 5.68 -2.20
N TRP A 123 -13.80 5.42 -3.24
CA TRP A 123 -14.15 6.40 -4.26
C TRP A 123 -14.87 7.64 -3.68
N LYS A 124 -15.63 7.47 -2.58
CA LYS A 124 -16.35 8.58 -1.92
C LYS A 124 -15.39 9.55 -1.28
N GLU A 125 -14.43 9.02 -0.52
CA GLU A 125 -13.38 9.78 0.17
C GLU A 125 -12.52 10.53 -0.85
N TYR A 126 -12.17 9.89 -1.97
CA TYR A 126 -11.49 10.56 -3.09
C TYR A 126 -12.32 11.69 -3.69
N LEU A 127 -13.61 11.45 -3.96
CA LEU A 127 -14.50 12.46 -4.54
C LEU A 127 -14.70 13.66 -3.59
N MET A 128 -14.88 13.39 -2.30
CA MET A 128 -15.00 14.38 -1.23
C MET A 128 -13.72 15.21 -1.10
N TYR A 129 -12.55 14.58 -1.12
CA TYR A 129 -11.27 15.28 -1.09
C TYR A 129 -11.09 16.20 -2.31
N LYS A 130 -11.38 15.70 -3.51
CA LYS A 130 -11.21 16.44 -4.76
C LYS A 130 -12.15 17.64 -4.86
N ASN A 131 -13.36 17.53 -4.30
CA ASN A 131 -14.37 18.60 -4.29
C ASN A 131 -14.51 19.20 -2.88
N SER A 132 -13.41 19.29 -2.13
CA SER A 132 -13.44 19.83 -0.78
C SER A 132 -13.72 21.33 -0.81
N VAL A 133 -14.61 21.77 0.09
CA VAL A 133 -15.01 23.18 0.24
C VAL A 133 -14.79 23.61 1.68
N PRO A 134 -14.23 24.80 1.95
CA PRO A 134 -14.14 25.31 3.30
C PRO A 134 -15.54 25.59 3.87
N PHE A 135 -15.69 25.34 5.16
CA PHE A 135 -16.88 25.73 5.91
C PHE A 135 -16.72 27.21 6.29
N ASP A 136 -17.11 28.09 5.38
CA ASP A 136 -17.09 29.53 5.61
C ASP A 136 -18.19 29.92 6.61
N GLY A 137 -17.90 30.88 7.49
CA GLY A 137 -18.83 31.33 8.54
C GLY A 137 -18.83 30.52 9.83
N PHE A 138 -18.05 29.43 9.91
CA PHE A 138 -17.80 28.69 11.15
C PHE A 138 -16.41 28.97 11.72
N PRO A 139 -16.23 28.97 13.05
CA PRO A 139 -14.90 29.11 13.65
C PRO A 139 -14.00 27.94 13.27
N VAL A 140 -12.70 28.22 13.10
CA VAL A 140 -11.68 27.18 12.90
C VAL A 140 -11.52 26.35 14.17
N ASP A 141 -11.03 25.12 14.01
CA ASP A 141 -10.71 24.26 15.14
C ASP A 141 -9.69 24.94 16.08
N PRO A 142 -9.99 25.07 17.39
CA PRO A 142 -9.11 25.75 18.33
C PRO A 142 -7.81 24.97 18.66
N ILE A 143 -7.73 23.67 18.36
CA ILE A 143 -6.58 22.83 18.71
C ILE A 143 -5.53 22.84 17.60
N PHE A 144 -5.93 22.59 16.35
CA PHE A 144 -5.01 22.49 15.22
C PHE A 144 -5.15 23.64 14.21
N GLY A 145 -6.10 24.56 14.40
CA GLY A 145 -6.31 25.70 13.50
C GLY A 145 -6.80 25.31 12.12
N LYS A 146 -7.42 24.13 11.96
CA LYS A 146 -7.91 23.62 10.67
C LYS A 146 -9.38 23.97 10.47
N ASN A 147 -9.77 24.25 9.23
CA ASN A 147 -11.18 24.42 8.86
C ASN A 147 -11.91 23.07 9.01
N ILE A 148 -13.19 23.11 9.38
CA ILE A 148 -14.02 21.90 9.56
C ILE A 148 -14.05 21.03 8.28
N GLY A 149 -14.00 21.64 7.10
CA GLY A 149 -13.95 20.94 5.81
C GLY A 149 -12.75 20.01 5.66
N PHE A 150 -11.61 20.32 6.30
CA PHE A 150 -10.46 19.40 6.33
C PHE A 150 -10.83 18.06 6.98
N TYR A 151 -11.55 18.09 8.09
CA TYR A 151 -11.90 16.91 8.88
C TYR A 151 -12.97 16.04 8.20
N ILE A 152 -13.86 16.66 7.43
CA ILE A 152 -14.96 15.96 6.75
C ILE A 152 -14.50 15.44 5.37
N PHE A 153 -13.78 16.25 4.60
CA PHE A 153 -13.46 15.95 3.21
C PHE A 153 -12.05 15.37 3.02
N SER A 154 -11.05 15.90 3.72
CA SER A 154 -9.64 15.59 3.45
C SER A 154 -9.08 14.50 4.37
N LEU A 155 -9.40 14.53 5.66
CA LEU A 155 -8.86 13.60 6.64
C LEU A 155 -9.18 12.12 6.33
N PRO A 156 -10.42 11.74 5.95
CA PRO A 156 -10.72 10.35 5.57
C PRO A 156 -9.89 9.89 4.37
N PHE A 157 -9.66 10.77 3.39
CA PHE A 157 -8.81 10.45 2.25
C PHE A 157 -7.34 10.28 2.62
N TYR A 158 -6.81 11.10 3.55
CA TYR A 158 -5.44 10.92 4.05
C TYR A 158 -5.26 9.64 4.87
N GLN A 159 -6.26 9.24 5.65
CA GLN A 159 -6.27 7.94 6.35
C GLN A 159 -6.26 6.77 5.35
N PHE A 160 -7.09 6.85 4.31
CA PHE A 160 -7.08 5.88 3.22
C PHE A 160 -5.71 5.83 2.53
N LEU A 161 -5.13 6.97 2.17
CA LEU A 161 -3.83 7.06 1.51
C LEU A 161 -2.72 6.44 2.38
N TYR A 162 -2.72 6.73 3.68
CA TYR A 162 -1.82 6.09 4.64
C TYR A 162 -1.97 4.57 4.63
N GLY A 163 -3.20 4.06 4.79
CA GLY A 163 -3.47 2.61 4.82
C GLY A 163 -3.05 1.91 3.53
N TRP A 164 -3.29 2.54 2.39
CA TRP A 164 -2.90 2.05 1.08
C TRP A 164 -1.37 2.04 0.89
N MET A 165 -0.67 3.12 1.28
CA MET A 165 0.80 3.21 1.22
C MET A 165 1.46 2.20 2.16
N MET A 166 0.94 2.06 3.38
CA MET A 166 1.43 1.10 4.37
C MET A 166 1.28 -0.33 3.87
N SER A 167 0.10 -0.70 3.35
CA SER A 167 -0.14 -2.02 2.77
C SER A 167 0.76 -2.29 1.57
N SER A 168 0.93 -1.31 0.69
CA SER A 168 1.83 -1.40 -0.47
C SER A 168 3.27 -1.66 -0.05
N LEU A 169 3.80 -0.88 0.89
CA LEU A 169 5.16 -1.03 1.39
C LEU A 169 5.36 -2.36 2.11
N LEU A 170 4.39 -2.84 2.89
CA LEU A 170 4.48 -4.15 3.53
C LEU A 170 4.57 -5.27 2.49
N ILE A 171 3.71 -5.27 1.47
CA ILE A 171 3.74 -6.27 0.38
C ILE A 171 5.09 -6.22 -0.34
N ILE A 172 5.57 -5.03 -0.69
CA ILE A 172 6.86 -4.84 -1.38
C ILE A 172 8.03 -5.29 -0.50
N THR A 173 7.97 -5.04 0.81
CA THR A 173 9.02 -5.44 1.76
C THR A 173 9.07 -6.95 1.91
N ILE A 174 7.92 -7.61 2.06
CA ILE A 174 7.81 -9.07 2.12
C ILE A 174 8.36 -9.67 0.83
N PHE A 175 7.91 -9.17 -0.32
CA PHE A 175 8.41 -9.63 -1.62
C PHE A 175 9.93 -9.44 -1.74
N SER A 176 10.45 -8.26 -1.39
CA SER A 176 11.89 -7.97 -1.41
C SER A 176 12.67 -8.94 -0.52
N ALA A 177 12.17 -9.23 0.69
CA ALA A 177 12.81 -10.16 1.62
C ALA A 177 12.85 -11.57 1.04
N VAL A 178 11.75 -12.03 0.43
CA VAL A 178 11.67 -13.35 -0.24
C VAL A 178 12.68 -13.44 -1.39
N ILE A 179 12.74 -12.42 -2.25
CA ILE A 179 13.69 -12.40 -3.37
C ILE A 179 15.14 -12.37 -2.87
N HIS A 180 15.45 -11.59 -1.83
CA HIS A 180 16.78 -11.57 -1.23
C HIS A 180 17.16 -12.90 -0.58
N PHE A 181 16.21 -13.58 0.06
CA PHE A 181 16.42 -14.92 0.61
C PHE A 181 16.77 -15.92 -0.51
N PHE A 182 15.98 -15.95 -1.58
CA PHE A 182 16.20 -16.86 -2.70
C PHE A 182 17.47 -16.55 -3.51
N ASN A 183 17.85 -15.28 -3.61
CA ASN A 183 19.08 -14.86 -4.29
C ASN A 183 20.34 -15.07 -3.43
N GLY A 184 20.24 -15.66 -2.24
CA GLY A 184 21.39 -15.88 -1.35
C GLY A 184 21.93 -14.60 -0.71
N GLY A 185 21.14 -13.52 -0.66
CA GLY A 185 21.47 -12.30 0.06
C GLY A 185 21.53 -12.50 1.59
N ILE A 186 20.94 -13.58 2.09
CA ILE A 186 20.98 -14.03 3.48
C ILE A 186 21.61 -15.43 3.46
N PHE A 187 22.78 -15.60 4.08
CA PHE A 187 23.48 -16.88 4.14
C PHE A 187 23.99 -17.16 5.54
N ILE A 188 24.14 -18.44 5.88
CA ILE A 188 24.66 -18.88 7.18
C ILE A 188 26.13 -19.21 7.00
N LYS A 189 27.00 -18.48 7.68
CA LYS A 189 28.45 -18.75 7.72
C LYS A 189 28.85 -18.99 9.17
N GLN A 190 29.41 -20.17 9.46
CA GLN A 190 29.89 -20.55 10.79
C GLN A 190 28.84 -20.32 11.90
N GLY A 191 27.57 -20.68 11.65
CA GLY A 191 26.47 -20.52 12.61
C GLY A 191 25.95 -19.09 12.80
N ARG A 192 26.48 -18.10 12.05
CA ARG A 192 25.98 -16.72 12.05
C ARG A 192 25.24 -16.42 10.75
N ILE A 193 24.10 -15.74 10.86
CA ILE A 193 23.36 -15.22 9.71
C ILE A 193 24.10 -13.96 9.23
N GLU A 194 24.72 -14.04 8.06
CA GLU A 194 25.32 -12.91 7.37
C GLU A 194 24.39 -12.43 6.26
N VAL A 195 24.18 -11.12 6.21
CA VAL A 195 23.35 -10.46 5.20
C VAL A 195 24.25 -9.60 4.32
N SER A 196 24.11 -9.75 3.00
CA SER A 196 24.86 -8.97 2.01
C SER A 196 24.65 -7.47 2.20
N GLY A 197 25.67 -6.66 1.86
CA GLY A 197 25.60 -5.21 2.04
C GLY A 197 24.42 -4.57 1.29
N PHE A 198 24.14 -5.03 0.07
CA PHE A 198 23.00 -4.55 -0.71
C PHE A 198 21.66 -4.98 -0.12
N CYS A 199 21.50 -6.25 0.28
CA CYS A 199 20.27 -6.72 0.93
C CYS A 199 19.97 -5.92 2.20
N ARG A 200 21.00 -5.72 3.03
CA ARG A 200 20.90 -4.92 4.26
C ARG A 200 20.47 -3.49 3.97
N ALA A 201 21.12 -2.82 3.03
CA ALA A 201 20.79 -1.46 2.61
C ALA A 201 19.34 -1.37 2.12
N HIS A 202 18.95 -2.24 1.19
CA HIS A 202 17.63 -2.21 0.57
C HIS A 202 16.50 -2.45 1.57
N ILE A 203 16.61 -3.49 2.41
CA ILE A 203 15.60 -3.77 3.45
C ILE A 203 15.57 -2.64 4.49
N SER A 204 16.72 -2.05 4.85
CA SER A 204 16.76 -0.92 5.78
C SER A 204 16.04 0.31 5.23
N ILE A 205 16.15 0.60 3.93
CA ILE A 205 15.40 1.69 3.28
C ILE A 205 13.90 1.42 3.33
N LEU A 206 13.45 0.20 2.97
CA LEU A 206 12.04 -0.15 3.00
C LEU A 206 11.46 -0.06 4.42
N LEU A 207 12.20 -0.56 5.42
CA LEU A 207 11.82 -0.46 6.82
C LEU A 207 11.80 1.00 7.30
N ALA A 208 12.75 1.82 6.88
CA ALA A 208 12.77 3.23 7.21
C ALA A 208 11.53 3.96 6.67
N LEU A 209 11.11 3.67 5.43
CA LEU A 209 9.89 4.23 4.85
C LEU A 209 8.64 3.82 5.66
N ILE A 210 8.57 2.56 6.11
CA ILE A 210 7.49 2.08 6.98
C ILE A 210 7.48 2.83 8.31
N VAL A 211 8.64 3.02 8.94
CA VAL A 211 8.76 3.74 10.22
C VAL A 211 8.39 5.22 10.06
N ILE A 212 8.78 5.85 8.94
CA ILE A 212 8.34 7.23 8.63
C ILE A 212 6.83 7.29 8.45
N LEU A 213 6.20 6.30 7.81
CA LEU A 213 4.74 6.23 7.69
C LEU A 213 4.06 6.11 9.06
N PHE A 214 4.62 5.36 10.03
CA PHE A 214 4.10 5.38 11.40
C PHE A 214 4.13 6.79 12.01
N GLY A 215 5.20 7.56 11.73
CA GLY A 215 5.29 8.96 12.14
C GLY A 215 4.14 9.82 11.61
N LEU A 216 3.78 9.64 10.33
CA LEU A 216 2.62 10.30 9.71
C LEU A 216 1.29 9.79 10.27
N SER A 217 1.19 8.49 10.57
CA SER A 217 0.00 7.91 11.19
C SER A 217 -0.33 8.60 12.51
N TYR A 218 0.67 8.85 13.36
CA TYR A 218 0.45 9.54 14.64
C TYR A 218 -0.04 10.98 14.45
N GLN A 219 0.38 11.66 13.37
CA GLN A 219 -0.15 12.98 13.04
C GLN A 219 -1.62 12.90 12.62
N LEU A 220 -2.00 11.89 11.81
CA LEU A 220 -3.40 11.67 11.44
C LEU A 220 -4.26 11.31 12.65
N SER A 221 -3.77 10.42 13.53
CA SER A 221 -4.45 10.05 14.78
C SER A 221 -4.60 11.22 15.76
N ALA A 222 -3.73 12.23 15.69
CA ALA A 222 -3.90 13.43 16.48
C ALA A 222 -5.18 14.20 16.09
N TYR A 223 -5.49 14.29 14.80
CA TYR A 223 -6.73 14.91 14.32
C TYR A 223 -7.98 14.14 14.74
N GLU A 224 -7.89 12.82 14.87
CA GLU A 224 -9.00 11.97 15.32
C GLU A 224 -9.44 12.22 16.76
N LEU A 225 -8.58 12.84 17.58
CA LEU A 225 -8.93 13.20 18.96
C LEU A 225 -10.19 14.08 19.03
N LEU A 226 -10.45 14.89 18.00
CA LEU A 226 -11.64 15.74 17.91
C LEU A 226 -12.94 14.96 17.70
N PHE A 227 -12.86 13.70 17.29
CA PHE A 227 -14.01 12.81 17.15
C PHE A 227 -14.18 11.86 18.34
N SER A 228 -13.35 12.01 19.38
CA SER A 228 -13.39 11.11 20.53
C SER A 228 -14.66 11.30 21.35
N GLN A 229 -15.25 10.19 21.81
CA GLN A 229 -16.38 10.20 22.74
C GLN A 229 -15.87 9.84 24.14
N VAL A 230 -16.04 10.73 25.10
CA VAL A 230 -15.66 10.51 26.51
C VAL A 230 -16.89 10.67 27.39
N GLY A 231 -17.49 9.53 27.76
CA GLY A 231 -18.74 9.50 28.51
C GLY A 231 -19.88 10.14 27.71
N LYS A 232 -20.45 11.22 28.23
CA LYS A 232 -21.54 11.98 27.58
C LYS A 232 -21.03 13.11 26.67
N PHE A 233 -19.73 13.39 26.66
CA PHE A 233 -19.16 14.51 25.90
C PHE A 233 -18.55 14.02 24.58
N TYR A 234 -18.81 14.78 23.52
CA TYR A 234 -18.23 14.58 22.19
C TYR A 234 -17.12 15.61 21.98
N GLY A 235 -15.95 15.17 21.52
CA GLY A 235 -14.80 16.04 21.24
C GLY A 235 -13.54 15.66 22.03
N ALA A 236 -12.47 16.41 21.78
CA ALA A 236 -11.21 16.21 22.47
C ALA A 236 -11.30 16.73 23.92
N GLY A 237 -11.52 15.83 24.88
CA GLY A 237 -11.53 16.17 26.30
C GLY A 237 -10.15 16.61 26.84
N TYR A 238 -10.11 17.23 28.02
CA TYR A 238 -8.87 17.76 28.63
C TYR A 238 -7.72 16.73 28.68
N ALA A 239 -8.00 15.49 29.07
CA ALA A 239 -7.01 14.41 29.11
C ALA A 239 -6.54 14.00 27.70
N ALA A 240 -7.43 14.03 26.70
CA ALA A 240 -7.07 13.73 25.31
C ALA A 240 -6.11 14.79 24.75
N VAL A 241 -6.39 16.07 25.01
CA VAL A 241 -5.57 17.20 24.54
C VAL A 241 -4.22 17.28 25.26
N ASN A 242 -4.19 17.05 26.57
CA ASN A 242 -2.94 17.21 27.32
C ASN A 242 -2.09 15.94 27.38
N SER A 243 -2.68 14.75 27.30
CA SER A 243 -1.94 13.48 27.40
C SER A 243 -1.79 12.79 26.05
N LYS A 244 -2.91 12.49 25.36
CA LYS A 244 -2.85 11.70 24.11
C LYS A 244 -2.20 12.46 22.97
N LEU A 245 -2.51 13.76 22.82
CA LEU A 245 -1.89 14.60 21.80
C LEU A 245 -0.37 14.69 21.97
N LEU A 246 0.10 14.86 23.22
CA LEU A 246 1.53 14.87 23.52
C LEU A 246 2.17 13.53 23.16
N ALA A 247 1.54 12.42 23.54
CA ALA A 247 2.01 11.08 23.19
C ALA A 247 2.14 10.88 21.67
N PHE A 248 1.14 11.31 20.88
CA PHE A 248 1.20 11.25 19.42
C PHE A 248 2.29 12.13 18.82
N ARG A 249 2.49 13.35 19.35
CA ARG A 249 3.57 14.25 18.89
C ARG A 249 4.96 13.63 19.15
N VAL A 250 5.17 13.11 20.36
CA VAL A 250 6.44 12.47 20.73
C VAL A 250 6.68 11.20 19.90
N ALA A 251 5.66 10.34 19.76
CA ALA A 251 5.76 9.14 18.93
C ALA A 251 6.04 9.46 17.45
N SER A 252 5.42 10.53 16.91
CA SER A 252 5.69 11.01 15.55
C SER A 252 7.16 11.41 15.36
N ILE A 253 7.70 12.21 16.29
CA ILE A 253 9.11 12.64 16.26
C ILE A 253 10.06 11.45 16.39
N ILE A 254 9.81 10.54 17.34
CA ILE A 254 10.63 9.34 17.54
C ILE A 254 10.63 8.48 16.28
N SER A 255 9.47 8.28 15.64
CA SER A 255 9.37 7.55 14.38
C SER A 255 10.19 8.21 13.27
N PHE A 256 10.13 9.53 13.10
CA PHE A 256 10.96 10.21 12.09
C PHE A 256 12.46 10.09 12.39
N ILE A 257 12.87 10.21 13.66
CA ILE A 257 14.26 10.00 14.07
C ILE A 257 14.70 8.56 13.78
N ALA A 258 13.89 7.57 14.16
CA ALA A 258 14.18 6.16 13.90
C ALA A 258 14.28 5.86 12.40
N GLY A 259 13.36 6.40 11.58
CA GLY A 259 13.41 6.32 10.14
C GLY A 259 14.68 6.94 9.55
N ALA A 260 15.05 8.14 10.00
CA ALA A 260 16.28 8.81 9.58
C ALA A 260 17.54 8.03 9.98
N LEU A 261 17.56 7.44 11.18
CA LEU A 261 18.66 6.57 11.63
C LEU A 261 18.78 5.31 10.79
N LEU A 262 17.66 4.68 10.43
CA LEU A 262 17.64 3.51 9.53
C LEU A 262 18.18 3.87 8.14
N LEU A 263 17.79 5.03 7.59
CA LEU A 263 18.36 5.55 6.34
C LEU A 263 19.85 5.86 6.46
N PHE A 264 20.29 6.44 7.58
CA PHE A 264 21.71 6.73 7.81
C PHE A 264 22.55 5.46 7.95
N ASN A 265 22.00 4.42 8.58
CA ASN A 265 22.67 3.12 8.73
C ASN A 265 22.96 2.45 7.37
N VAL A 266 22.22 2.78 6.31
CA VAL A 266 22.51 2.33 4.94
C VAL A 266 23.93 2.73 4.50
N PHE A 267 24.42 3.90 4.95
CA PHE A 267 25.75 4.40 4.60
C PHE A 267 26.86 3.84 5.49
N LYS A 268 26.53 3.27 6.66
CA LYS A 268 27.50 2.65 7.57
C LYS A 268 27.57 1.14 7.34
N ARG A 269 28.74 0.63 6.97
CA ARG A 269 28.99 -0.81 6.73
C ARG A 269 28.90 -1.72 7.99
N SER A 270 28.47 -1.22 9.15
CA SER A 270 28.50 -1.94 10.43
C SER A 270 27.37 -1.52 11.38
N PHE A 271 26.74 -2.50 12.04
CA PHE A 271 25.69 -2.35 13.07
C PHE A 271 26.24 -2.03 14.48
N LYS A 272 27.53 -1.72 14.61
CA LYS A 272 28.08 -1.26 15.88
C LYS A 272 27.77 0.22 16.06
N LEU A 273 26.87 0.53 16.99
CA LEU A 273 26.87 1.82 17.66
C LEU A 273 28.22 1.97 18.41
N PRO A 274 28.80 3.18 18.45
CA PRO A 274 30.06 3.44 19.15
C PRO A 274 29.99 3.05 20.63
#